data_AF-A0A359ASL0-F1
#
_entry.id   AF-A0A359ASL0-F1
#
_cell.length_a   1.000
_cell.length_b   1.000
_cell.length_c   1.000
_cell.angle_alpha   90.00
_cell.angle_beta   90.00
_cell.angle_gamma   90.00
#
_symmetry.space_group_name_H-M   'P 1'
#
loop_
_entity.id
_entity.type
_entity.pdbx_description
1 polymer ?
#
loop_
_entity_poly.entity_id
_entity_poly.type
_entity_poly.pdbx_seq_one_letter_code
_entity_poly.pdbx_strand_id
1 'polypeptide(L)'
;WIKKYYNRQFFFDRKLIEDKKISLADFQKTAAEFLVLSAGVQDVYTSYQMLHGAYNGVLQHYRNGYYKNISGDLFLELQPGWHVEDSQNGDHQFMRNNAVLSPVFFLGNHIKPQKIEQTIDALQIAPSVAYRLRIRAPNAAKGSILKELL
;
A
#
# COMPACT_ATOMS: atom_id res chain seq x y z
N TRP A 1 -19.29 -15.34 5.77
CA TRP A 1 -18.09 -14.81 6.46
C TRP A 1 -17.33 -13.80 5.59
N ILE A 2 -17.03 -14.12 4.32
CA ILE A 2 -16.38 -13.19 3.37
C ILE A 2 -17.44 -12.54 2.48
N LYS A 3 -17.35 -11.23 2.27
CA LYS A 3 -18.19 -10.47 1.32
C LYS A 3 -17.56 -10.30 -0.05
N LYS A 4 -16.25 -10.08 -0.08
CA LYS A 4 -15.53 -9.75 -1.31
C LYS A 4 -14.06 -10.14 -1.18
N TYR A 5 -13.48 -10.54 -2.30
CA TYR A 5 -12.05 -10.59 -2.51
C TYR A 5 -11.70 -9.62 -3.64
N TYR A 6 -10.71 -8.76 -3.43
CA TYR A 6 -10.27 -7.82 -4.47
C TYR A 6 -8.88 -7.27 -4.15
N ASN A 7 -8.03 -7.19 -5.16
CA ASN A 7 -6.67 -6.63 -5.06
C ASN A 7 -5.88 -7.21 -3.86
N ARG A 8 -5.88 -8.55 -3.74
CA ARG A 8 -5.25 -9.30 -2.64
C ARG A 8 -5.77 -8.96 -1.25
N GLN A 9 -6.98 -8.38 -1.17
CA GLN A 9 -7.62 -8.06 0.08
C GLN A 9 -8.89 -8.88 0.27
N PHE A 10 -9.08 -9.43 1.46
CA PHE A 10 -10.35 -10.01 1.87
C PHE A 10 -11.17 -9.00 2.65
N PHE A 11 -12.46 -8.93 2.32
CA PHE A 11 -13.45 -8.11 3.00
C PHE A 11 -14.41 -9.02 3.74
N PHE A 12 -14.49 -8.85 5.05
CA PHE A 12 -15.35 -9.66 5.90
C PHE A 12 -16.76 -9.07 6.00
N ASP A 13 -17.71 -9.96 6.27
CA ASP A 13 -19.04 -9.54 6.68
C ASP A 13 -19.03 -9.10 8.14
N ARG A 14 -18.70 -7.82 8.37
CA ARG A 14 -18.62 -7.24 9.71
C ARG A 14 -19.94 -7.33 10.48
N LYS A 15 -21.08 -7.23 9.80
CA LYS A 15 -22.41 -7.38 10.44
C LYS A 15 -22.60 -8.79 10.96
N LEU A 16 -22.32 -9.79 10.12
CA LEU A 16 -22.42 -11.19 10.52
C LEU A 16 -21.49 -11.53 11.69
N ILE A 17 -20.27 -11.01 11.70
CA ILE A 17 -19.29 -11.20 12.80
C ILE A 17 -19.83 -10.60 14.11
N GLU A 18 -20.38 -9.38 14.03
CA GLU A 18 -20.98 -8.68 15.17
C GLU A 18 -22.23 -9.39 15.70
N ASP A 19 -23.13 -9.85 14.82
CA ASP A 19 -24.33 -10.61 15.16
C ASP A 19 -23.99 -11.92 15.90
N LYS A 20 -22.84 -12.52 15.57
CA LYS A 20 -22.30 -13.72 16.22
C LYS A 20 -21.51 -13.41 17.49
N LYS A 21 -21.39 -12.14 17.88
CA LYS A 21 -20.63 -11.65 19.05
C LYS A 21 -19.17 -12.09 19.04
N ILE A 22 -18.58 -12.16 17.86
CA ILE A 22 -17.16 -12.48 17.68
C ILE A 22 -16.37 -11.18 17.57
N SER A 23 -15.23 -11.12 18.26
CA SER A 23 -14.28 -10.01 18.12
C SER A 23 -13.70 -10.00 16.70
N LEU A 24 -13.79 -8.85 16.02
CA LEU A 24 -13.24 -8.70 14.67
C LEU A 24 -11.72 -8.92 14.66
N ALA A 25 -11.02 -8.50 15.71
CA ALA A 25 -9.57 -8.68 15.83
C ALA A 25 -9.20 -10.16 15.94
N ASP A 26 -9.92 -10.92 16.77
CA ASP A 26 -9.68 -12.36 16.94
C ASP A 26 -10.03 -13.12 15.65
N PHE A 27 -11.13 -12.75 14.99
CA PHE A 27 -11.50 -13.33 13.70
C PHE A 27 -10.43 -13.07 12.62
N GLN A 28 -9.92 -11.82 12.53
CA GLN A 28 -8.82 -11.48 11.63
C GLN A 28 -7.56 -12.29 11.92
N LYS A 29 -7.20 -12.43 13.21
CA LYS A 29 -6.03 -13.19 13.64
C LYS A 29 -6.13 -14.66 13.22
N THR A 30 -7.22 -15.33 13.56
CA THR A 30 -7.42 -16.74 13.21
C THR A 30 -7.46 -16.96 11.69
N ALA A 31 -8.10 -16.04 10.95
CA ALA A 31 -8.12 -16.12 9.49
C ALA A 31 -6.74 -15.92 8.87
N ALA A 32 -5.93 -14.99 9.38
CA ALA A 32 -4.56 -14.78 8.93
C ALA A 32 -3.68 -16.00 9.22
N GLU A 33 -3.75 -16.56 10.43
CA GLU A 33 -3.02 -17.77 10.83
C GLU A 33 -3.35 -18.96 9.92
N PHE A 34 -4.62 -19.11 9.52
CA PHE A 34 -5.03 -20.15 8.58
C PHE A 34 -4.49 -19.89 7.16
N LEU A 35 -4.62 -18.66 6.66
CA LEU A 35 -4.25 -18.34 5.28
C LEU A 35 -2.74 -18.44 5.02
N VAL A 36 -1.91 -18.14 6.01
CA VAL A 36 -0.45 -18.29 5.91
C VAL A 36 -0.03 -19.76 5.66
N LEU A 37 -0.85 -20.74 6.06
CA LEU A 37 -0.58 -22.16 5.80
C LEU A 37 -0.84 -22.57 4.34
N SER A 38 -1.45 -21.69 3.54
CA SER A 38 -1.76 -21.97 2.14
C SER A 38 -0.51 -21.84 1.27
N ALA A 39 -0.33 -22.76 0.32
CA ALA A 39 0.77 -22.72 -0.62
C ALA A 39 0.79 -21.39 -1.40
N GLY A 40 1.96 -20.76 -1.50
CA GLY A 40 2.15 -19.50 -2.23
C GLY A 40 1.80 -18.23 -1.44
N VAL A 41 1.21 -18.34 -0.25
CA VAL A 41 1.06 -17.20 0.67
C VAL A 41 2.35 -17.02 1.45
N GLN A 42 2.94 -15.82 1.38
CA GLN A 42 4.14 -15.46 2.12
C GLN A 42 3.78 -14.93 3.50
N ASP A 43 2.84 -13.99 3.58
CA ASP A 43 2.37 -13.40 4.84
C ASP A 43 0.95 -12.86 4.66
N VAL A 44 0.24 -12.62 5.76
CA VAL A 44 -1.11 -12.04 5.78
C VAL A 44 -1.19 -10.94 6.83
N TYR A 45 -1.34 -9.70 6.36
CA TYR A 45 -1.45 -8.54 7.25
C TYR A 45 -2.90 -8.23 7.57
N THR A 46 -3.22 -8.18 8.85
CA THR A 46 -4.55 -7.81 9.33
C THR A 46 -4.72 -6.30 9.38
N SER A 47 -5.94 -5.81 9.14
CA SER A 47 -6.27 -4.39 9.32
C SER A 47 -6.07 -3.94 10.77
N TYR A 48 -6.25 -4.84 11.74
CA TYR A 48 -5.94 -4.59 13.14
C TYR A 48 -4.45 -4.32 13.37
N GLN A 49 -3.55 -5.14 12.81
CA GLN A 49 -2.10 -4.90 12.88
C GLN A 49 -1.73 -3.58 12.19
N MET A 50 -2.34 -3.25 11.05
CA MET A 50 -2.07 -1.95 10.39
C MET A 50 -2.48 -0.76 11.26
N LEU A 51 -3.55 -0.88 12.04
CA LEU A 51 -4.09 0.20 12.88
C LEU A 51 -3.40 0.30 14.25
N HIS A 52 -3.00 -0.83 14.83
CA HIS A 52 -2.60 -0.95 16.23
C HIS A 52 -1.25 -1.64 16.45
N GLY A 53 -0.65 -2.20 15.40
CA GLY A 53 0.62 -2.91 15.47
C GLY A 53 1.80 -2.00 15.77
N ALA A 54 2.87 -2.62 16.29
CA ALA A 54 4.15 -1.95 16.45
C ALA A 54 4.72 -1.57 15.08
N TYR A 55 5.52 -0.49 15.05
CA TYR A 55 6.16 -0.02 13.84
C TYR A 55 7.07 -1.12 13.23
N ASN A 56 6.81 -1.43 11.95
CA ASN A 56 7.65 -2.28 11.13
C ASN A 56 7.68 -1.66 9.72
N GLY A 57 8.87 -1.54 9.12
CA GLY A 57 9.04 -0.94 7.79
C GLY A 57 8.17 -1.59 6.72
N VAL A 58 8.03 -2.92 6.73
CA VAL A 58 7.17 -3.65 5.78
C VAL A 58 5.69 -3.29 6.00
N LEU A 59 5.25 -3.32 7.26
CA LEU A 59 3.88 -2.98 7.63
C LEU A 59 3.54 -1.51 7.31
N GLN A 60 4.52 -0.61 7.40
CA GLN A 60 4.34 0.81 7.08
C GLN A 60 3.95 1.01 5.60
N HIS A 61 4.49 0.20 4.68
CA HIS A 61 4.12 0.27 3.26
C HIS A 61 2.64 -0.06 3.06
N TYR A 62 2.15 -1.14 3.65
CA TYR A 62 0.73 -1.49 3.61
C TYR A 62 -0.13 -0.45 4.34
N ARG A 63 0.35 0.07 5.47
CA ARG A 63 -0.33 1.10 6.24
C ARG A 63 -0.52 2.39 5.43
N ASN A 64 0.47 2.78 4.62
CA ASN A 64 0.37 3.98 3.78
C ASN A 64 -0.74 3.85 2.71
N GLY A 65 -1.05 2.62 2.26
CA GLY A 65 -2.15 2.34 1.33
C GLY A 65 -3.49 1.97 2.00
N TYR A 66 -3.54 1.92 3.33
CA TYR A 66 -4.72 1.48 4.07
C TYR A 66 -5.66 2.65 4.41
N TYR A 67 -6.94 2.48 4.10
CA TYR A 67 -8.00 3.38 4.53
C TYR A 67 -9.22 2.60 5.03
N LYS A 68 -9.61 2.85 6.29
CA LYS A 68 -10.59 2.05 7.06
C LYS A 68 -11.93 1.76 6.35
N ASN A 69 -12.37 2.67 5.47
CA ASN A 69 -13.68 2.59 4.83
C ASN A 69 -13.68 1.87 3.47
N ILE A 70 -12.52 1.72 2.83
CA ILE A 70 -12.41 1.15 1.47
C ILE A 70 -11.45 -0.02 1.38
N SER A 71 -10.49 -0.12 2.30
CA SER A 71 -9.55 -1.23 2.38
C SER A 71 -10.16 -2.44 3.06
N GLY A 72 -9.68 -3.63 2.69
CA GLY A 72 -10.09 -4.89 3.27
C GLY A 72 -9.60 -5.11 4.69
N ASP A 73 -10.05 -6.21 5.26
CA ASP A 73 -9.74 -6.64 6.62
C ASP A 73 -8.44 -7.46 6.69
N LEU A 74 -8.09 -8.17 5.62
CA LEU A 74 -6.83 -8.89 5.46
C LEU A 74 -6.17 -8.55 4.13
N PHE A 75 -4.84 -8.43 4.13
CA PHE A 75 -4.00 -8.21 2.95
C PHE A 75 -3.10 -9.42 2.76
N LEU A 76 -3.17 -10.06 1.59
CA LEU A 76 -2.31 -11.17 1.23
C LEU A 76 -1.00 -10.66 0.62
N GLU A 77 0.11 -11.12 1.18
CA GLU A 77 1.40 -11.10 0.51
C GLU A 77 1.66 -12.49 -0.08
N LEU A 78 1.93 -12.54 -1.39
CA LEU A 78 2.21 -13.78 -2.10
C LEU A 78 3.71 -13.93 -2.30
N GLN A 79 4.17 -15.18 -2.34
CA GLN A 79 5.54 -15.50 -2.70
C GLN A 79 5.84 -15.05 -4.15
N PRO A 80 7.08 -14.64 -4.44
CA PRO A 80 7.48 -14.29 -5.80
C PRO A 80 7.15 -15.42 -6.81
N GLY A 81 6.57 -15.06 -7.95
CA GLY A 81 6.16 -16.02 -8.99
C GLY A 81 4.76 -16.60 -8.81
N TRP A 82 4.13 -16.43 -7.65
CA TRP A 82 2.73 -16.76 -7.44
C TRP A 82 1.82 -15.63 -7.88
N HIS A 83 0.70 -15.99 -8.51
CA HIS A 83 -0.37 -15.08 -8.85
C HIS A 83 -1.70 -15.71 -8.46
N VAL A 84 -2.67 -14.88 -8.11
CA VAL A 84 -4.03 -15.34 -7.83
C VAL A 84 -4.78 -15.33 -9.15
N GLU A 85 -5.24 -16.50 -9.57
CA GLU A 85 -6.07 -16.65 -10.74
C GLU A 85 -7.52 -16.34 -10.37
N ASP A 86 -8.07 -15.28 -10.96
CA ASP A 86 -9.50 -14.97 -10.87
C ASP A 86 -10.18 -15.49 -12.13
N SER A 87 -10.94 -16.57 -12.00
CA SER A 87 -11.65 -17.20 -13.13
C SER A 87 -12.71 -16.28 -13.76
N GLN A 88 -13.11 -15.19 -13.08
CA GLN A 88 -14.08 -14.22 -13.55
C GLN A 88 -13.45 -13.04 -14.31
N ASN A 89 -12.18 -12.73 -14.01
CA ASN A 89 -11.44 -11.64 -14.62
C ASN A 89 -10.13 -12.22 -15.18
N GLY A 90 -10.07 -12.48 -16.48
CA GLY A 90 -8.87 -12.98 -17.19
C GLY A 90 -7.70 -12.00 -17.23
N ASP A 91 -7.56 -11.15 -16.21
CA ASP A 91 -6.58 -10.09 -16.11
C ASP A 91 -5.31 -10.65 -15.46
N HIS A 92 -4.39 -11.13 -16.30
CA HIS A 92 -3.06 -11.56 -15.87
C HIS A 92 -2.22 -10.33 -15.51
N GLN A 93 -2.43 -9.79 -14.32
CA GLN A 93 -1.61 -8.72 -13.78
C GLN A 93 -0.24 -9.30 -13.38
N PHE A 94 0.80 -9.03 -14.17
CA PHE A 94 2.19 -9.28 -13.77
C PHE A 94 2.54 -8.39 -12.57
N MET A 95 2.33 -8.90 -11.37
CA MET A 95 2.60 -8.16 -10.15
C MET A 95 4.05 -8.35 -9.72
N ARG A 96 4.78 -7.24 -9.59
CA ARG A 96 6.13 -7.22 -9.02
C ARG A 96 6.02 -6.81 -7.55
N ASN A 97 6.65 -7.56 -6.64
CA ASN A 97 6.74 -7.17 -5.22
C ASN A 97 7.72 -6.01 -4.98
N ASN A 98 8.52 -5.62 -5.98
CA ASN A 98 9.47 -4.52 -5.84
C ASN A 98 8.87 -3.19 -6.25
N ALA A 99 9.32 -2.13 -5.57
CA ALA A 99 9.08 -0.76 -5.98
C ALA A 99 9.42 -0.59 -7.47
N VAL A 100 8.50 0.00 -8.23
CA VAL A 100 8.77 0.35 -9.62
C VAL A 100 9.82 1.46 -9.58
N LEU A 101 11.03 1.17 -10.07
CA LEU A 101 12.03 2.20 -10.31
C LEU A 101 11.53 3.07 -11.47
N SER A 102 10.85 4.15 -11.12
CA SER A 102 10.30 5.10 -12.08
C SER A 102 11.26 6.29 -12.22
N PRO A 103 11.65 6.65 -13.46
CA PRO A 103 12.45 7.86 -13.67
C PRO A 103 11.58 9.10 -13.42
N VAL A 104 12.20 10.16 -12.91
CA VAL A 104 11.56 11.47 -12.71
C VAL A 104 12.36 12.52 -13.47
N PHE A 105 11.67 13.35 -14.24
CA PHE A 105 12.27 14.45 -14.98
C PHE A 105 11.61 15.77 -14.56
N PHE A 106 12.44 16.76 -14.20
CA PHE A 106 11.99 18.13 -13.95
C PHE A 106 12.51 19.04 -15.05
N LEU A 107 11.60 19.66 -15.78
CA LEU A 107 11.89 20.54 -16.92
C LEU A 107 11.20 21.89 -16.70
N GLY A 108 11.91 22.99 -16.95
CA GLY A 108 11.34 24.31 -16.74
C GLY A 108 12.35 25.44 -16.81
N ASN A 109 11.83 26.67 -16.72
CA ASN A 109 12.63 27.88 -16.75
C ASN A 109 13.55 27.96 -15.52
N HIS A 110 14.81 28.36 -15.72
CA HIS A 110 15.83 28.45 -14.66
C HIS A 110 16.10 27.15 -13.88
N ILE A 111 15.84 25.98 -14.47
CA ILE A 111 16.30 24.69 -13.95
C ILE A 111 17.62 24.33 -14.63
N LYS A 112 18.68 24.18 -13.85
CA LYS A 112 20.00 23.79 -14.39
C LYS A 112 19.95 22.32 -14.83
N PRO A 113 20.46 21.99 -16.03
CA PRO A 113 20.63 20.61 -16.45
C PRO A 113 21.57 19.89 -15.48
N GLN A 114 21.08 18.84 -14.84
CA GLN A 114 21.86 17.98 -13.96
C GLN A 114 21.24 16.59 -13.89
N LYS A 115 22.07 15.59 -13.65
CA LYS A 115 21.61 14.23 -13.36
C LYS A 115 21.66 14.03 -11.85
N ILE A 116 20.54 13.58 -11.31
CA ILE A 116 20.38 13.28 -9.88
C ILE A 116 20.54 11.77 -9.73
N GLU A 117 21.63 11.33 -9.09
CA GLU A 117 21.92 9.89 -8.87
C GLU A 117 21.33 9.38 -7.53
N GLN A 118 20.92 10.28 -6.64
CA GLN A 118 20.26 9.88 -5.38
C GLN A 118 18.85 9.36 -5.64
N THR A 119 18.43 8.40 -4.82
CA THR A 119 17.03 7.93 -4.79
C THR A 119 16.12 9.08 -4.37
N ILE A 120 15.13 9.38 -5.20
CA ILE A 120 14.07 10.35 -4.92
C ILE A 120 12.83 9.59 -4.46
N ASP A 121 12.24 10.02 -3.35
CA ASP A 121 10.92 9.54 -2.93
C ASP A 121 9.83 10.30 -3.73
N ALA A 122 8.84 9.58 -4.26
CA ALA A 122 7.70 10.16 -4.95
C ALA A 122 6.97 11.23 -4.10
N LEU A 123 7.01 11.10 -2.76
CA LEU A 123 6.44 12.08 -1.83
C LEU A 123 7.10 13.46 -1.90
N GLN A 124 8.32 13.56 -2.44
CA GLN A 124 9.06 14.82 -2.57
C GLN A 124 8.67 15.61 -3.83
N ILE A 125 8.02 14.98 -4.81
CA ILE A 125 7.72 15.60 -6.12
C ILE A 125 6.75 16.77 -5.95
N ALA A 126 5.58 16.52 -5.37
CA ALA A 126 4.53 17.53 -5.21
C ALA A 126 4.98 18.77 -4.41
N PRO A 127 5.62 18.65 -3.21
CA PRO A 127 6.10 19.83 -2.49
C PRO A 127 7.19 20.59 -3.24
N SER A 128 8.07 19.91 -4.00
CA SER A 128 9.12 20.57 -4.78
C SER A 128 8.57 21.38 -5.95
N VAL A 129 7.58 20.84 -6.66
CA VAL A 129 6.89 21.57 -7.74
C VAL A 129 6.12 22.77 -7.18
N ALA A 130 5.38 22.58 -6.08
CA ALA A 130 4.63 23.66 -5.44
C ALA A 130 5.55 24.82 -5.01
N TYR A 131 6.71 24.49 -4.42
CA TYR A 131 7.74 25.47 -4.06
C TYR A 131 8.22 26.27 -5.28
N ARG A 132 8.56 25.60 -6.39
CA ARG A 132 9.00 26.28 -7.62
C ARG A 132 7.93 27.18 -8.23
N LEU A 133 6.67 26.78 -8.14
CA LEU A 133 5.52 27.56 -8.62
C LEU A 133 5.12 28.68 -7.64
N ARG A 134 5.76 28.79 -6.47
CA ARG A 134 5.42 29.74 -5.40
C ARG A 134 3.96 29.60 -4.93
N ILE A 135 3.46 28.37 -4.90
CA ILE A 135 2.14 28.03 -4.35
C ILE A 135 2.31 27.19 -3.08
N ARG A 136 1.26 27.14 -2.27
CA ARG A 136 1.27 26.32 -1.06
C ARG A 136 1.32 24.84 -1.43
N ALA A 137 2.19 24.07 -0.77
CA ALA A 137 2.21 22.62 -0.91
C ALA A 137 0.88 21.99 -0.47
N PRO A 138 0.52 20.81 -1.00
CA PRO A 138 -0.65 20.07 -0.53
C PRO A 138 -0.62 19.86 0.99
N ASN A 139 -1.78 20.00 1.63
CA ASN A 139 -1.93 20.00 3.08
C ASN A 139 -1.45 18.72 3.80
N ALA A 140 -1.40 17.57 3.08
CA ALA A 140 -0.94 16.29 3.61
C ALA A 140 0.40 15.83 3.01
N ALA A 141 1.13 16.71 2.33
CA ALA A 141 2.46 16.38 1.80
C ALA A 141 3.44 16.12 2.96
N LYS A 142 4.07 14.94 2.95
CA LYS A 142 5.05 14.52 3.97
C LYS A 142 6.50 14.58 3.50
N GLY A 143 6.72 14.70 2.18
CA GLY A 143 8.06 14.74 1.60
C GLY A 143 8.73 16.11 1.80
N SER A 144 10.06 16.08 1.96
CA SER A 144 10.88 17.28 1.89
C SER A 144 11.01 17.78 0.45
N ILE A 145 11.32 19.06 0.28
CA ILE A 145 11.62 19.64 -1.02
C ILE A 145 12.99 19.13 -1.49
N LEU A 146 13.09 18.78 -2.77
CA LEU A 146 14.34 18.40 -3.42
C LEU A 146 15.28 19.60 -3.46
N LYS A 147 16.52 19.40 -2.99
CA LYS A 147 17.53 20.46 -2.89
C LYS A 147 17.88 21.05 -4.25
N GLU A 148 17.78 20.23 -5.28
CA GLU A 148 18.05 20.55 -6.67
C GLU A 148 17.00 21.49 -7.28
N LEU A 149 15.84 21.60 -6.63
CA LEU A 149 14.72 22.46 -7.04
C LEU A 149 14.51 23.66 -6.10
N LEU A 150 15.39 23.86 -5.12
CA LEU A 150 15.39 25.05 -4.27
C LEU A 150 15.67 26.35 -5.05
#